data_AF-X1PYD2-F1
#
_entry.id   AF-X1PYD2-F1
#
_cell.length_a   1.000
_cell.length_b   1.000
_cell.length_c   1.000
_cell.angle_alpha   90.00
_cell.angle_beta   90.00
_cell.angle_gamma   90.00
#
_symmetry.space_group_name_H-M   'P 1'
#
loop_
_entity.id
_entity.type
_entity.pdbx_description
1 polymer ?
#
loop_
_entity_poly.entity_id
_entity_poly.type
_entity_poly.pdbx_seq_one_letter_code
_entity_poly.pdbx_strand_id
1 'polypeptide(L)'
;MPYKLGPAGATFDPPLIFTWNYDPDTLPEGTAWLVIVYYDEETGEWVELPCTVDPVNHIITASVAHFTTFAIIGTVPPMPPLPPPVEPEPPEVVPVEPPPEEPVELEEPEEPEVVEPEEPIEPEKPEVIEPEKPSYLWAYILGGVFAAGGIALFGLWRRKRKKEEND
;
A
#
# COMPACT_ATOMS: atom_id res chain seq x y z
N MET A 1 -11.08 14.21 -1.12
CA MET A 1 -10.21 15.40 -1.31
C MET A 1 -9.02 15.33 -0.36
N PRO A 2 -7.81 15.69 -0.78
CA PRO A 2 -6.64 15.69 0.09
C PRO A 2 -6.62 16.88 1.05
N TYR A 3 -6.03 16.71 2.23
CA TYR A 3 -5.88 17.73 3.26
C TYR A 3 -4.42 17.77 3.74
N LYS A 4 -3.80 18.96 3.69
CA LYS A 4 -2.38 19.15 4.06
C LYS A 4 -2.26 19.64 5.50
N LEU A 5 -1.62 18.84 6.35
CA LEU A 5 -1.28 19.23 7.73
C LEU A 5 0.10 19.88 7.76
N GLY A 6 0.26 20.91 8.60
CA GLY A 6 1.46 21.73 8.66
C GLY A 6 1.94 22.02 10.10
N PRO A 7 3.24 22.27 10.30
CA PRO A 7 4.30 22.32 9.27
C PRO A 7 4.65 20.93 8.73
N ALA A 8 5.00 20.84 7.44
CA ALA A 8 5.40 19.60 6.80
C ALA A 8 6.65 19.03 7.47
N GLY A 9 6.70 17.70 7.65
CA GLY A 9 7.83 17.02 8.27
C GLY A 9 7.90 17.14 9.80
N ALA A 10 6.90 17.74 10.45
CA ALA A 10 6.78 17.61 11.90
C ALA A 10 6.62 16.14 12.27
N THR A 11 7.40 15.65 13.24
CA THR A 11 7.38 14.25 13.70
C THR A 11 6.87 14.15 15.14
N PHE A 12 6.18 13.06 15.47
CA PHE A 12 5.55 12.83 16.77
C PHE A 12 5.97 11.47 17.34
N ASP A 13 6.45 11.49 18.58
CA ASP A 13 6.71 10.31 19.40
C ASP A 13 6.23 10.58 20.83
N PRO A 14 5.12 9.96 21.29
CA PRO A 14 4.34 8.95 20.58
C PRO A 14 3.53 9.51 19.39
N PRO A 15 3.10 8.66 18.44
CA PRO A 15 2.23 9.06 17.35
C PRO A 15 0.93 9.71 17.83
N LEU A 16 0.37 10.59 17.00
CA LEU A 16 -0.92 11.24 17.25
C LEU A 16 -2.07 10.40 16.71
N ILE A 17 -3.22 10.50 17.37
CA ILE A 17 -4.48 9.98 16.85
C ILE A 17 -5.09 11.02 15.92
N PHE A 18 -5.15 10.67 14.65
CA PHE A 18 -5.80 11.47 13.62
C PHE A 18 -7.22 10.98 13.41
N THR A 19 -8.20 11.84 13.70
CA THR A 19 -9.62 11.57 13.55
C THR A 19 -10.19 12.43 12.43
N TRP A 20 -10.83 11.81 11.45
CA TRP A 20 -11.44 12.50 10.32
C TRP A 20 -12.92 12.10 10.20
N ASN A 21 -13.81 13.08 10.21
CA ASN A 21 -15.23 12.90 9.92
C ASN A 21 -15.47 12.88 8.41
N TYR A 22 -16.22 11.92 7.91
CA TYR A 22 -16.63 11.87 6.50
C TYR A 22 -18.15 11.95 6.39
N ASP A 23 -18.62 12.38 5.23
CA ASP A 23 -20.04 12.38 4.89
C ASP A 23 -20.33 11.16 4.01
N PRO A 24 -21.13 10.18 4.47
CA PRO A 24 -21.44 8.99 3.69
C PRO A 24 -22.14 9.33 2.36
N ASP A 25 -22.89 10.45 2.29
CA ASP A 25 -23.59 10.86 1.07
C ASP A 25 -22.64 11.39 -0.01
N THR A 26 -21.39 11.69 0.35
CA THR A 26 -20.35 12.13 -0.58
C THR A 26 -19.50 10.98 -1.13
N LEU A 27 -19.70 9.77 -0.62
CA LEU A 27 -18.96 8.61 -1.07
C LEU A 27 -19.49 8.12 -2.43
N PRO A 28 -18.61 7.63 -3.33
CA PRO A 28 -19.04 6.98 -4.56
C PRO A 28 -19.97 5.80 -4.28
N GLU A 29 -20.97 5.61 -5.14
CA GLU A 29 -21.86 4.45 -5.08
C GLU A 29 -21.04 3.14 -5.15
N GLY A 30 -21.39 2.17 -4.30
CA GLY A 30 -20.69 0.87 -4.25
C GLY A 30 -19.38 0.87 -3.47
N THR A 31 -19.03 1.96 -2.77
CA THR A 31 -17.87 1.97 -1.85
C THR A 31 -18.03 0.89 -0.78
N ALA A 32 -17.13 -0.09 -0.75
CA ALA A 32 -17.16 -1.20 0.19
C ALA A 32 -16.22 -0.99 1.39
N TRP A 33 -15.09 -0.31 1.19
CA TRP A 33 -14.16 0.02 2.27
C TRP A 33 -13.53 1.40 2.09
N LEU A 34 -13.19 2.03 3.22
CA LEU A 34 -12.50 3.31 3.30
C LEU A 34 -11.11 3.11 3.90
N VAL A 35 -10.12 3.83 3.38
CA VAL A 35 -8.76 3.86 3.92
C VAL A 35 -8.21 5.29 3.91
N ILE A 36 -7.39 5.60 4.91
CA ILE A 36 -6.60 6.83 4.92
C ILE A 36 -5.31 6.56 4.15
N VAL A 37 -4.98 7.42 3.20
CA VAL A 37 -3.67 7.45 2.54
C VAL A 37 -2.93 8.72 2.93
N TYR A 38 -1.61 8.65 2.97
CA TYR A 38 -0.75 9.82 3.10
C TYR A 38 0.16 9.94 1.88
N TYR A 39 0.53 11.16 1.53
CA TYR A 39 1.48 11.40 0.45
C TYR A 39 2.90 11.36 1.01
N ASP A 40 3.71 10.43 0.51
CA ASP A 40 5.14 10.37 0.79
C ASP A 40 5.87 11.32 -0.17
N GLU A 41 6.41 12.41 0.36
CA GLU A 41 7.12 13.42 -0.43
C GLU A 41 8.51 12.92 -0.90
N GLU A 42 9.07 11.87 -0.29
CA GLU A 42 10.37 11.30 -0.69
C GLU A 42 10.24 10.41 -1.93
N THR A 43 9.20 9.57 -1.98
CA THR A 43 8.91 8.68 -3.11
C THR A 43 7.98 9.31 -4.15
N GLY A 44 7.17 10.29 -3.75
CA GLY A 44 6.15 10.91 -4.60
C GLY A 44 4.88 10.06 -4.76
N GLU A 45 4.64 9.14 -3.83
CA GLU A 45 3.55 8.16 -3.90
C GLU A 45 2.53 8.31 -2.77
N TRP A 46 1.33 7.79 -2.97
CA TRP A 46 0.33 7.67 -1.92
C TRP A 46 0.49 6.33 -1.21
N VAL A 47 0.67 6.38 0.11
CA VAL A 47 0.88 5.20 0.95
C VAL A 47 -0.34 5.00 1.85
N GLU A 48 -0.86 3.77 1.89
CA GLU A 48 -1.96 3.38 2.76
C GLU A 48 -1.54 3.41 4.23
N LEU A 49 -2.42 3.96 5.06
CA LEU A 49 -2.24 4.06 6.50
C LEU A 49 -3.25 3.15 7.20
N PRO A 50 -2.81 2.26 8.11
CA PRO A 50 -3.70 1.47 8.94
C PRO A 50 -4.68 2.37 9.70
N CYS A 51 -5.98 2.11 9.52
CA CYS A 51 -7.04 2.92 10.08
C CYS A 51 -8.23 2.09 10.54
N THR A 52 -9.01 2.64 11.46
CA THR A 52 -10.28 2.07 11.93
C THR A 52 -11.42 2.95 11.47
N VAL A 53 -12.41 2.35 10.81
CA VAL A 53 -13.63 3.03 10.35
C VAL A 53 -14.76 2.77 11.33
N ASP A 54 -15.39 3.83 11.81
CA ASP A 54 -16.66 3.81 12.53
C ASP A 54 -17.77 4.30 11.57
N PRO A 55 -18.53 3.39 10.94
CA PRO A 55 -19.58 3.76 10.00
C PRO A 55 -20.83 4.32 10.68
N VAL A 56 -20.99 4.15 12.00
CA VAL A 56 -22.16 4.65 12.75
C VAL A 56 -21.97 6.13 13.07
N ASN A 57 -20.76 6.52 13.48
CA ASN A 57 -20.42 7.91 13.78
C ASN A 57 -19.84 8.66 12.57
N HIS A 58 -19.63 7.97 11.44
CA HIS A 58 -19.01 8.49 10.22
C HIS A 58 -17.61 9.07 10.46
N ILE A 59 -16.80 8.31 11.20
CA ILE A 59 -15.44 8.69 11.59
C ILE A 59 -14.45 7.64 11.08
N ILE A 60 -13.29 8.09 10.62
CA ILE A 60 -12.13 7.24 10.35
C ILE A 60 -10.95 7.72 11.17
N THR A 61 -10.25 6.79 11.81
CA THR A 61 -9.19 7.10 12.77
C THR A 61 -7.90 6.37 12.42
N ALA A 62 -6.77 7.04 12.48
CA ALA A 62 -5.45 6.44 12.25
C ALA A 62 -4.39 7.00 13.20
N SER A 63 -3.30 6.25 13.36
CA SER A 63 -2.10 6.68 14.09
C SER A 63 -1.12 7.35 13.11
N VAL A 64 -0.77 8.61 13.35
CA VAL A 64 0.15 9.38 12.48
C VAL A 64 1.37 9.85 13.25
N ALA A 65 2.56 9.51 12.73
CA ALA A 65 3.84 9.90 13.33
C ALA A 65 4.42 11.17 12.70
N HIS A 66 3.79 11.73 11.65
CA HIS A 66 4.26 12.94 11.01
C HIS A 66 3.13 13.72 10.30
N PHE A 67 3.39 14.98 9.99
CA PHE A 67 2.49 15.79 9.15
C PHE A 67 2.90 15.77 7.68
N THR A 68 1.92 15.45 6.84
CA THR A 68 1.98 15.49 5.38
C THR A 68 0.57 15.74 4.82
N THR A 69 0.37 15.49 3.54
CA THR A 69 -0.94 15.48 2.90
C THR A 69 -1.62 14.14 3.10
N PHE A 70 -2.85 14.15 3.62
CA PHE A 70 -3.66 12.96 3.84
C PHE A 70 -4.90 12.99 2.94
N ALA A 71 -5.44 11.83 2.58
CA ALA A 71 -6.73 11.72 1.91
C ALA A 71 -7.48 10.47 2.39
N ILE A 72 -8.81 10.52 2.31
CA ILE A 72 -9.65 9.33 2.41
C ILE A 72 -9.96 8.86 0.99
N ILE A 73 -9.73 7.58 0.72
CA ILE A 73 -10.12 6.93 -0.52
C ILE A 73 -11.13 5.82 -0.24
N GLY A 74 -12.14 5.74 -1.11
CA GLY A 74 -13.12 4.67 -1.11
C GLY A 74 -12.78 3.66 -2.19
N THR A 75 -12.94 2.40 -1.85
CA THR A 75 -12.63 1.27 -2.73
C THR A 75 -13.92 0.52 -3.05
N VAL A 76 -14.08 0.18 -4.32
CA VAL A 76 -15.22 -0.60 -4.83
C VAL A 76 -14.77 -2.04 -5.08
N PRO A 77 -15.57 -3.04 -4.71
CA PRO A 77 -15.24 -4.43 -4.99
C PRO A 77 -15.29 -4.66 -6.51
N PRO A 78 -14.46 -5.56 -7.06
CA PRO A 78 -14.55 -5.91 -8.47
C PRO A 78 -15.93 -6.49 -8.78
N MET A 79 -16.53 -6.04 -9.88
CA MET A 79 -17.82 -6.56 -10.35
C MET A 79 -17.67 -8.05 -10.68
N PRO A 80 -18.59 -8.94 -10.24
CA PRO A 80 -18.55 -10.34 -10.63
C PRO A 80 -18.65 -10.47 -12.16
N PRO A 81 -18.03 -11.51 -12.76
CA PRO A 81 -18.16 -11.75 -14.18
C PRO A 81 -19.63 -11.96 -14.54
N LEU A 82 -20.08 -11.39 -15.67
CA LEU A 82 -21.42 -11.62 -16.17
C LEU A 82 -21.63 -13.13 -16.40
N PRO A 83 -22.83 -13.68 -16.10
CA PRO A 83 -23.14 -15.05 -16.49
C PRO A 83 -23.01 -15.18 -18.02
N PRO A 84 -22.58 -16.35 -18.54
CA PRO A 84 -22.51 -16.56 -19.97
C PRO A 84 -23.90 -16.32 -20.60
N PRO A 85 -23.98 -15.78 -21.83
CA PRO A 85 -25.23 -15.68 -22.55
C PRO A 85 -25.91 -17.06 -22.59
N VAL A 86 -27.18 -17.13 -22.23
CA VAL A 86 -27.97 -18.37 -22.38
C VAL A 86 -28.07 -18.65 -23.87
N GLU A 87 -27.32 -19.65 -24.34
CA GLU A 87 -27.43 -20.15 -25.71
C GLU A 87 -28.80 -20.82 -25.87
N PRO A 88 -29.59 -20.50 -26.91
CA PRO A 88 -30.88 -21.13 -27.10
C PRO A 88 -30.69 -22.63 -27.33
N GLU A 89 -31.42 -23.47 -26.59
CA GLU A 89 -31.37 -24.92 -26.78
C GLU A 89 -31.68 -25.29 -28.24
N PRO A 90 -30.87 -26.14 -28.89
CA PRO A 90 -31.13 -26.57 -30.25
C PRO A 90 -32.45 -27.37 -30.30
N PRO A 91 -33.28 -27.18 -31.34
CA PRO A 91 -34.54 -27.90 -31.46
C PRO A 91 -34.31 -29.42 -31.53
N GLU A 92 -35.14 -30.16 -30.80
CA GLU A 92 -35.12 -31.62 -30.72
C GLU A 92 -35.18 -32.25 -32.12
N VAL A 93 -34.10 -32.90 -32.56
CA VAL A 93 -34.02 -33.55 -33.88
C VAL A 93 -34.75 -34.88 -33.81
N VAL A 94 -35.84 -35.03 -34.58
CA VAL A 94 -36.58 -36.29 -34.74
C VAL A 94 -35.63 -37.35 -35.36
N PRO A 95 -35.52 -38.58 -34.82
CA PRO A 95 -34.56 -39.55 -35.35
C PRO A 95 -35.00 -40.04 -36.72
N VAL A 96 -34.20 -39.77 -37.75
CA VAL A 96 -34.24 -40.51 -39.02
C VAL A 96 -33.24 -41.65 -38.90
N GLU A 97 -33.70 -42.89 -39.08
CA GLU A 97 -32.87 -44.10 -39.07
C GLU A 97 -31.71 -43.99 -40.08
N PRO A 98 -30.46 -44.29 -39.69
CA PRO A 98 -29.36 -44.34 -40.64
C PRO A 98 -29.41 -45.62 -41.49
N PRO A 99 -29.07 -45.56 -42.79
CA PRO A 99 -28.84 -46.74 -43.61
C PRO A 99 -27.58 -47.50 -43.16
N PRO A 100 -27.43 -48.80 -43.45
CA PRO A 100 -26.33 -49.58 -42.92
C PRO A 100 -25.04 -49.24 -43.70
N GLU A 101 -24.03 -48.71 -43.00
CA GLU A 101 -22.70 -48.49 -43.57
C GLU A 101 -21.71 -49.58 -43.12
N GLU A 102 -20.93 -50.02 -44.11
CA GLU A 102 -19.99 -51.16 -44.13
C GLU A 102 -18.83 -51.00 -43.13
N PRO A 103 -18.12 -52.09 -42.76
CA PRO A 103 -17.07 -52.00 -41.74
C PRO A 103 -15.89 -51.21 -42.28
N VAL A 104 -15.75 -49.97 -41.81
CA VAL A 104 -14.58 -49.14 -42.07
C VAL A 104 -13.40 -49.73 -41.30
N GLU A 105 -12.36 -50.05 -42.07
CA GLU A 105 -11.08 -50.60 -41.65
C GLU A 105 -10.45 -49.73 -40.56
N LEU A 106 -9.92 -50.38 -39.53
CA LEU A 106 -9.27 -49.74 -38.38
C LEU A 106 -8.05 -48.93 -38.85
N GLU A 107 -8.18 -47.61 -38.93
CA GLU A 107 -7.01 -46.74 -38.91
C GLU A 107 -6.42 -46.76 -37.49
N GLU A 108 -5.21 -47.30 -37.40
CA GLU A 108 -4.39 -47.33 -36.20
C GLU A 108 -4.18 -45.89 -35.70
N PRO A 109 -4.49 -45.59 -34.42
CA PRO A 109 -4.42 -44.23 -33.93
C PRO A 109 -2.97 -43.75 -33.98
N GLU A 110 -2.73 -42.59 -34.62
CA GLU A 110 -1.46 -41.90 -34.50
C GLU A 110 -1.23 -41.60 -33.01
N GLU A 111 -0.16 -42.20 -32.48
CA GLU A 111 0.30 -42.03 -31.11
C GLU A 111 0.48 -40.52 -30.86
N PRO A 112 -0.18 -39.93 -29.85
CA PRO A 112 -0.04 -38.51 -29.60
C PRO A 112 1.43 -38.23 -29.30
N GLU A 113 2.03 -37.27 -30.01
CA GLU A 113 3.35 -36.75 -29.65
C GLU A 113 3.34 -36.46 -28.15
N VAL A 114 4.17 -37.20 -27.43
CA VAL A 114 4.41 -37.00 -26.00
C VAL A 114 4.97 -35.58 -25.88
N VAL A 115 4.11 -34.63 -25.58
CA VAL A 115 4.54 -33.31 -25.14
C VAL A 115 5.18 -33.54 -23.78
N GLU A 116 6.51 -33.58 -23.81
CA GLU A 116 7.36 -33.62 -22.63
C GLU A 116 6.89 -32.49 -21.70
N PRO A 117 6.50 -32.80 -20.46
CA PRO A 117 6.03 -31.76 -19.55
C PRO A 117 7.17 -30.77 -19.38
N GLU A 118 6.95 -29.51 -19.80
CA GLU A 118 7.86 -28.42 -19.47
C GLU A 118 8.12 -28.48 -17.97
N GLU A 119 9.39 -28.60 -17.59
CA GLU A 119 9.78 -28.71 -16.19
C GLU A 119 9.10 -27.60 -15.40
N PRO A 120 8.51 -27.91 -14.23
CA PRO A 120 7.92 -26.89 -13.38
C PRO A 120 8.96 -25.81 -13.14
N ILE A 121 8.65 -24.59 -13.58
CA ILE A 121 9.49 -23.42 -13.35
C ILE A 121 9.61 -23.29 -11.82
N GLU A 122 10.75 -23.70 -11.28
CA GLU A 122 11.03 -23.59 -9.86
C GLU A 122 10.92 -22.10 -9.52
N PRO A 123 10.04 -21.70 -8.58
CA PRO A 123 9.84 -20.29 -8.30
C PRO A 123 11.19 -19.71 -7.89
N GLU A 124 11.72 -18.79 -8.68
CA GLU A 124 12.93 -18.06 -8.32
C GLU A 124 12.68 -17.44 -6.95
N LYS A 125 13.43 -17.93 -5.96
CA LYS A 125 13.41 -17.47 -4.59
C LYS A 125 13.47 -15.94 -4.63
N PRO A 126 12.46 -15.22 -4.09
CA PRO A 126 12.47 -13.77 -4.14
C PRO A 126 13.79 -13.30 -3.54
N GLU A 127 14.55 -12.52 -4.32
CA GLU A 127 15.77 -11.91 -3.86
C GLU A 127 15.40 -11.13 -2.60
N VAL A 128 15.92 -11.59 -1.46
CA VAL A 128 15.69 -10.92 -0.18
C VAL A 128 16.42 -9.60 -0.30
N ILE A 129 15.67 -8.55 -0.62
CA ILE A 129 16.15 -7.17 -0.60
C ILE A 129 16.60 -6.93 0.84
N GLU A 130 17.92 -6.98 1.08
CA GLU A 130 18.46 -6.63 2.38
C GLU A 130 18.02 -5.19 2.67
N PRO A 131 17.38 -4.91 3.82
CA PRO A 131 16.96 -3.55 4.13
C PRO A 131 18.21 -2.67 4.13
N GLU A 132 18.24 -1.68 3.24
CA GLU A 132 19.32 -0.70 3.24
C GLU A 132 19.35 -0.05 4.62
N LYS A 133 20.50 -0.18 5.30
CA LYS A 133 20.67 0.26 6.69
C LYS A 133 20.23 1.72 6.79
N PRO A 134 19.28 2.07 7.68
CA PRO A 134 18.83 3.44 7.81
C PRO A 134 20.04 4.32 8.12
N SER A 135 20.29 5.31 7.26
CA SER A 135 21.41 6.21 7.44
C SER A 135 21.25 6.96 8.76
N TYR A 136 22.17 6.75 9.70
CA TYR A 136 22.23 7.46 10.99
C TYR A 136 22.65 8.93 10.82
N LEU A 137 22.21 9.62 9.75
CA LEU A 137 22.49 11.03 9.49
C LEU A 137 21.90 11.94 10.58
N TRP A 138 20.80 11.54 11.21
CA TRP A 138 20.22 12.21 12.38
C TRP A 138 21.13 12.20 13.61
N ALA A 139 22.03 11.21 13.75
CA ALA A 139 22.98 11.15 14.88
C ALA A 139 24.02 12.29 14.83
N TYR A 140 24.36 12.78 13.64
CA TYR A 140 25.30 13.91 13.48
C TYR A 140 24.64 15.26 13.76
N ILE A 141 23.33 15.40 13.52
CA ILE A 141 22.58 16.64 13.79
C ILE A 141 22.45 16.87 15.31
N LEU A 142 22.26 15.80 16.10
CA LEU A 142 22.28 15.91 17.56
C LEU A 142 23.69 16.16 18.12
N GLY A 143 24.75 15.57 17.53
CA GLY A 143 26.13 15.78 17.99
C GLY A 143 26.66 17.20 17.79
N GLY A 144 26.24 17.90 16.72
CA GLY A 144 26.74 19.24 16.38
C GLY A 144 26.20 20.37 17.27
N VAL A 145 24.97 20.25 17.79
CA VAL A 145 24.33 21.31 18.58
C VAL A 145 24.88 21.39 20.01
N PHE A 146 25.36 20.28 20.59
CA PHE A 146 25.96 20.29 21.93
C PHE A 146 27.37 20.92 21.97
N ALA A 147 28.11 20.92 20.86
CA ALA A 147 29.47 21.50 20.82
C ALA A 147 29.46 23.05 20.78
N ALA A 148 28.54 23.66 20.02
CA ALA A 148 28.49 25.13 19.87
C ALA A 148 27.93 25.84 21.12
N GLY A 149 26.91 25.27 21.77
CA GLY A 149 26.31 25.84 22.99
C GLY A 149 27.28 25.83 24.18
N GLY A 150 28.08 24.77 24.32
CA GLY A 150 29.09 24.64 25.38
C GLY A 150 30.22 25.67 25.27
N ILE A 151 30.69 25.99 24.06
CA ILE A 151 31.77 26.96 23.84
C ILE A 151 31.30 28.39 24.18
N ALA A 152 30.06 28.75 23.85
CA ALA A 152 29.51 30.07 24.17
C ALA A 152 29.31 30.27 25.70
N LEU A 153 28.77 29.26 26.39
CA LEU A 153 28.59 29.30 27.84
C LEU A 153 29.92 29.28 28.61
N PHE A 154 30.90 28.50 28.15
CA PHE A 154 32.24 28.49 28.74
C PHE A 154 32.99 29.82 28.54
N GLY A 155 32.83 30.45 27.38
CA GLY A 155 33.40 31.78 27.09
C GLY A 155 32.83 32.88 27.99
N LEU A 156 31.52 32.87 28.24
CA LEU A 156 30.85 33.82 29.14
C LEU A 156 31.26 33.61 30.60
N TRP A 157 31.35 32.34 31.05
CA TRP A 157 31.78 32.02 32.41
C TRP A 157 33.24 32.45 32.68
N ARG A 158 34.15 32.21 31.73
CA ARG A 158 35.57 32.59 31.87
C ARG A 158 35.79 34.11 31.91
N ARG A 159 34.97 34.89 31.17
CA ARG A 159 35.00 36.36 31.24
C ARG A 159 34.51 36.89 32.59
N LYS A 160 33.50 36.25 33.19
CA LYS A 160 32.98 36.64 34.50
C LYS A 160 34.02 36.41 35.60
N ARG A 161 34.68 35.25 35.60
CA ARG A 161 35.69 34.87 36.61
C ARG A 161 36.91 35.80 36.64
N LYS A 162 37.39 36.25 35.47
CA LYS A 162 38.50 37.22 35.39
C LYS A 162 38.15 38.61 35.94
N LYS A 163 36.86 38.96 36.00
CA LYS A 163 36.41 40.24 36.53
C LYS A 163 36.31 40.23 38.06
N GLU A 164 36.10 39.06 38.65
CA GLU A 164 36.05 38.85 40.10
C GLU A 164 37.45 38.71 40.74
N GLU A 165 38.49 38.47 39.94
CA GLU A 165 39.88 38.30 40.41
C GLU A 165 40.70 39.61 40.34
N ASN A 166 40.14 40.68 39.76
CA ASN A 166 40.84 41.94 39.50
C ASN A 166 40.13 43.16 40.15
N ASP A 167 39.35 42.91 41.21
CA ASP A 167 38.67 43.85 42.11
C ASP A 167 39.03 43.44 43.55
#